data_AF-A0A164GLV0-F1
#
_entry.id   AF-A0A164GLV0-F1
#
_cell.length_a   1.000
_cell.length_b   1.000
_cell.length_c   1.000
_cell.angle_alpha   90.00
_cell.angle_beta   90.00
_cell.angle_gamma   90.00
#
_symmetry.space_group_name_H-M   'P 1'
#
loop_
_entity.id
_entity.type
_entity.pdbx_description
1 polymer ?
#
loop_
_entity_poly.entity_id
_entity_poly.type
_entity_poly.pdbx_seq_one_letter_code
_entity_poly.pdbx_strand_id
1 'polypeptide(L)'
;MNSGLSTSNYRRAAVSLAGAAAVLLTVGACGTDSTSTGSSSSLTPTMTAAPATEPAVAGGVTEQQSQQLCTDLSEQLQEWRIQGPTLGRGGLNIVVQTWAAQSGAINLQVVQNRSIVDDVTIATCPDVREEAMRSLDIPDLASGLVGF
;
A
#
# COMPACT_ATOMS: atom_id res chain seq x y z
N MET A 1 -48.36 38.41 2.09
CA MET A 1 -48.62 37.37 3.11
C MET A 1 -48.23 36.00 2.57
N ASN A 2 -47.54 35.24 3.40
CA ASN A 2 -47.44 33.77 3.49
C ASN A 2 -46.61 32.96 2.48
N SER A 3 -45.38 32.74 2.94
CA SER A 3 -44.47 31.59 2.84
C SER A 3 -45.10 30.19 2.90
N GLY A 4 -44.41 29.21 2.29
CA GLY A 4 -44.47 27.78 2.65
C GLY A 4 -44.63 26.86 1.43
N LEU A 5 -43.95 25.73 1.26
CA LEU A 5 -42.87 25.05 2.00
C LEU A 5 -42.05 24.27 0.96
N SER A 6 -40.72 24.32 1.09
CA SER A 6 -39.78 23.46 0.41
C SER A 6 -39.86 22.05 1.01
N THR A 7 -40.40 21.07 0.30
CA THR A 7 -40.41 19.67 0.74
C THR A 7 -39.08 19.00 0.40
N SER A 8 -38.15 19.18 1.32
CA SER A 8 -36.92 18.40 1.43
C SER A 8 -37.27 16.95 1.82
N ASN A 9 -37.06 16.01 0.91
CA ASN A 9 -37.20 14.59 1.20
C ASN A 9 -35.82 14.00 1.53
N TYR A 10 -35.31 14.34 2.71
CA TYR A 10 -34.33 13.50 3.40
C TYR A 10 -35.03 12.23 3.87
N ARG A 11 -34.81 11.11 3.17
CA ARG A 11 -35.10 9.78 3.73
C ARG A 11 -33.79 9.08 4.06
N ARG A 12 -33.38 9.26 5.31
CA ARG A 12 -32.57 8.28 6.04
C ARG A 12 -33.41 7.02 6.18
N ALA A 13 -32.93 5.90 5.67
CA ALA A 13 -33.38 4.56 6.02
C ALA A 13 -32.10 3.70 6.08
N ALA A 14 -31.50 3.58 7.27
CA ALA A 14 -31.73 2.50 8.24
C ALA A 14 -31.05 1.19 7.78
N VAL A 15 -29.89 0.97 8.40
CA VAL A 15 -29.05 -0.23 8.37
C VAL A 15 -29.85 -1.47 8.73
N SER A 16 -29.56 -2.60 8.09
CA SER A 16 -29.92 -3.94 8.59
C SER A 16 -28.73 -4.87 8.42
N LEU A 17 -28.08 -5.19 9.54
CA LEU A 17 -27.14 -6.30 9.71
C LEU A 17 -27.94 -7.60 9.81
N ALA A 18 -27.61 -8.61 9.01
CA ALA A 18 -27.73 -10.03 9.38
C ALA A 18 -27.20 -10.93 8.26
N GLY A 19 -26.27 -11.83 8.59
CA GLY A 19 -25.89 -12.93 7.69
C GLY A 19 -24.53 -13.54 8.01
N ALA A 20 -24.42 -14.23 9.16
CA ALA A 20 -23.28 -15.09 9.45
C ALA A 20 -23.35 -16.36 8.57
N ALA A 21 -22.28 -16.69 7.87
CA ALA A 21 -22.03 -18.02 7.34
C ALA A 21 -20.54 -18.36 7.51
N ALA A 22 -20.25 -19.14 8.54
CA ALA A 22 -18.95 -19.77 8.73
C ALA A 22 -18.82 -20.95 7.75
N VAL A 23 -17.77 -20.97 6.95
CA VAL A 23 -17.35 -22.17 6.20
C VAL A 23 -15.96 -22.55 6.68
N LEU A 24 -15.93 -23.60 7.50
CA LEU A 24 -14.73 -24.38 7.83
C LEU A 24 -14.50 -25.39 6.71
N LEU A 25 -13.31 -25.40 6.11
CA LEU A 25 -12.82 -26.56 5.37
C LEU A 25 -11.36 -26.87 5.75
N THR A 26 -11.14 -28.16 5.87
CA THR A 26 -10.13 -28.85 6.65
C THR A 26 -8.81 -29.11 5.91
N VAL A 27 -7.73 -29.07 6.69
CA VAL A 27 -6.40 -29.70 6.58
C VAL A 27 -6.17 -30.64 5.39
N GLY A 28 -5.13 -30.32 4.60
CA GLY A 28 -4.37 -31.28 3.80
C GLY A 28 -2.93 -31.36 4.33
N ALA A 29 -2.66 -32.32 5.21
CA ALA A 29 -1.32 -32.71 5.63
C ALA A 29 -0.88 -33.93 4.81
N CYS A 30 0.23 -33.82 4.10
CA CYS A 30 0.96 -34.98 3.59
C CYS A 30 2.46 -34.67 3.65
N GLY A 31 3.16 -35.41 4.51
CA GLY A 31 4.59 -35.28 4.76
C GLY A 31 5.03 -36.40 5.69
N THR A 32 5.50 -37.49 5.07
CA THR A 32 5.80 -38.84 5.54
C THR A 32 6.57 -39.01 6.85
N ASP A 33 6.21 -40.12 7.51
CA ASP A 33 6.81 -40.88 8.61
C ASP A 33 8.31 -40.69 8.92
N SER A 34 8.61 -40.54 10.21
CA SER A 34 9.77 -41.17 10.85
C SER A 34 9.48 -41.35 12.33
N THR A 35 9.11 -42.58 12.71
CA THR A 35 9.14 -43.03 14.10
C THR A 35 10.58 -43.01 14.62
N SER A 36 10.86 -42.23 15.66
CA SER A 36 11.96 -42.55 16.59
C SER A 36 11.65 -42.03 18.00
N THR A 37 11.36 -42.98 18.87
CA THR A 37 11.25 -42.85 20.33
C THR A 37 12.54 -42.27 20.90
N GLY A 38 12.43 -41.25 21.76
CA GLY A 38 13.56 -40.71 22.51
C GLY A 38 13.14 -39.59 23.46
N SER A 39 12.78 -39.96 24.70
CA SER A 39 12.72 -39.01 25.81
C SER A 39 14.10 -38.42 26.08
N SER A 40 14.20 -37.10 26.17
CA SER A 40 14.97 -36.37 27.21
C SER A 40 14.84 -34.87 26.99
N SER A 41 14.36 -34.18 28.01
CA SER A 41 14.34 -32.73 28.11
C SER A 41 15.73 -32.14 27.88
N SER A 42 15.86 -31.24 26.92
CA SER A 42 16.90 -30.23 26.91
C SER A 42 16.24 -28.89 26.60
N LEU A 43 16.25 -28.00 27.60
CA LEU A 43 15.87 -26.61 27.43
C LEU A 43 17.01 -25.91 26.69
N THR A 44 17.03 -26.00 25.37
CA THR A 44 17.81 -25.08 24.55
C THR A 44 17.12 -23.71 24.61
N PRO A 45 17.79 -22.64 25.03
CA PRO A 45 17.25 -21.32 24.86
C PRO A 45 17.13 -21.08 23.35
N THR A 46 15.89 -20.94 22.87
CA THR A 46 15.64 -20.35 21.57
C THR A 46 16.23 -18.95 21.62
N MET A 47 17.41 -18.76 21.03
CA MET A 47 17.86 -17.43 20.73
C MET A 47 16.85 -16.87 19.75
N THR A 48 16.04 -15.92 20.22
CA THR A 48 15.33 -14.97 19.36
C THR A 48 16.36 -14.45 18.37
N ALA A 49 16.25 -14.91 17.12
CA ALA A 49 16.99 -14.31 16.04
C ALA A 49 16.61 -12.83 16.03
N ALA A 50 17.60 -11.95 16.17
CA ALA A 50 17.43 -10.54 15.94
C ALA A 50 16.74 -10.35 14.57
N PRO A 51 15.82 -9.39 14.42
CA PRO A 51 15.17 -9.16 13.13
C PRO A 51 16.27 -8.95 12.09
N ALA A 52 16.24 -9.79 11.04
CA ALA A 52 17.12 -9.60 9.90
C ALA A 52 16.88 -8.17 9.39
N THR A 53 17.92 -7.35 9.42
CA THR A 53 17.88 -6.02 8.83
C THR A 53 17.80 -6.25 7.34
N GLU A 54 16.60 -6.11 6.76
CA GLU A 54 16.45 -6.08 5.31
C GLU A 54 17.35 -4.97 4.76
N PRO A 55 18.05 -5.20 3.63
CA PRO A 55 18.82 -4.15 3.00
C PRO A 55 17.88 -2.99 2.67
N ALA A 56 18.19 -1.82 3.23
CA ALA A 56 17.56 -0.59 2.80
C ALA A 56 18.10 -0.21 1.42
N VAL A 57 17.20 -0.05 0.46
CA VAL A 57 17.44 0.76 -0.72
C VAL A 57 17.20 2.24 -0.37
N ALA A 58 17.61 3.15 -1.27
CA ALA A 58 17.73 4.60 -1.08
C ALA A 58 16.87 5.22 0.05
N GLY A 59 17.49 6.02 0.93
CA GLY A 59 16.75 6.79 1.95
C GLY A 59 16.14 5.95 3.10
N GLY A 60 16.53 4.69 3.28
CA GLY A 60 16.00 3.85 4.36
C GLY A 60 14.68 3.15 4.01
N VAL A 61 14.36 3.06 2.72
CA VAL A 61 13.22 2.30 2.19
C VAL A 61 13.65 0.86 1.96
N THR A 62 12.86 -0.14 2.36
CA THR A 62 13.21 -1.54 2.06
C THR A 62 12.94 -1.88 0.60
N GLU A 63 13.56 -2.95 0.11
CA GLU A 63 13.30 -3.46 -1.24
C GLU A 63 11.81 -3.76 -1.45
N GLN A 64 11.17 -4.42 -0.47
CA GLN A 64 9.75 -4.73 -0.53
C GLN A 64 8.88 -3.46 -0.64
N GLN A 65 9.20 -2.42 0.13
CA GLN A 65 8.47 -1.15 0.08
C GLN A 65 8.63 -0.46 -1.27
N SER A 66 9.81 -0.55 -1.87
CA SER A 66 10.09 0.03 -3.18
C SER A 66 9.29 -0.67 -4.28
N GLN A 67 9.25 -2.00 -4.25
CA GLN A 67 8.45 -2.81 -5.18
C GLN A 67 6.95 -2.56 -5.02
N GLN A 68 6.47 -2.35 -3.78
CA GLN A 68 5.07 -2.02 -3.53
C GLN A 68 4.68 -0.70 -4.19
N LEU A 69 5.48 0.35 -4.02
CA LEU A 69 5.21 1.65 -4.67
C LEU A 69 5.13 1.50 -6.19
N CYS A 70 6.08 0.78 -6.79
CA CYS A 70 6.10 0.53 -8.23
C CYS A 70 4.88 -0.24 -8.71
N THR A 71 4.42 -1.22 -7.93
CA THR A 71 3.22 -2.01 -8.24
C THR A 71 1.98 -1.11 -8.22
N ASP A 72 1.79 -0.34 -7.14
CA ASP A 72 0.65 0.56 -6.97
C ASP A 72 0.60 1.64 -8.08
N LEU A 73 1.76 2.19 -8.47
CA LEU A 73 1.85 3.12 -9.59
C LEU A 73 1.43 2.45 -10.90
N SER A 74 1.95 1.26 -11.18
CA SER A 74 1.66 0.51 -12.41
C SER A 74 0.17 0.21 -12.58
N GLU A 75 -0.51 -0.18 -11.50
CA GLU A 75 -1.95 -0.45 -11.50
C GLU A 75 -2.77 0.77 -11.92
N GLN A 76 -2.33 1.96 -11.52
CA GLN A 76 -3.03 3.21 -11.77
C GLN A 76 -2.82 3.78 -13.17
N LEU A 77 -1.78 3.34 -13.89
CA LEU A 77 -1.41 3.92 -15.19
C LEU A 77 -2.55 3.82 -16.22
N GLN A 78 -3.33 2.74 -16.23
CA GLN A 78 -4.44 2.62 -17.18
C GLN A 78 -5.53 3.65 -16.87
N GLU A 79 -5.90 3.78 -15.59
CA GLU A 79 -6.91 4.74 -15.15
C GLU A 79 -6.46 6.18 -15.42
N TRP A 80 -5.20 6.52 -15.18
CA TRP A 80 -4.68 7.86 -15.44
C TRP A 80 -4.70 8.24 -16.92
N ARG A 81 -4.50 7.27 -17.82
CA ARG A 81 -4.64 7.51 -19.27
C ARG A 81 -6.10 7.73 -19.69
N ILE A 82 -7.05 7.10 -19.00
CA ILE A 82 -8.49 7.25 -19.28
C ILE A 82 -9.01 8.59 -18.73
N GLN A 83 -8.68 8.90 -17.47
CA GLN A 83 -9.19 10.07 -16.75
C GLN A 83 -8.39 11.35 -17.00
N GLY A 84 -7.14 11.19 -17.45
CA GLY A 84 -6.22 12.28 -17.74
C GLY A 84 -5.49 12.87 -16.52
N PRO A 85 -4.59 13.84 -16.78
CA PRO A 85 -3.63 14.34 -15.78
C PRO A 85 -4.23 14.93 -14.51
N THR A 86 -5.36 15.64 -14.62
CA THR A 86 -5.97 16.34 -13.48
C THR A 86 -6.40 15.37 -12.38
N LEU A 87 -7.10 14.29 -12.75
CA LEU A 87 -7.50 13.25 -11.79
C LEU A 87 -6.33 12.33 -11.44
N GLY A 88 -5.44 12.06 -12.41
CA GLY A 88 -4.26 11.25 -12.18
C GLY A 88 -3.32 11.81 -11.11
N ARG A 89 -3.10 13.14 -11.07
CA ARG A 89 -2.27 13.77 -10.04
C ARG A 89 -2.88 13.62 -8.64
N GLY A 90 -4.20 13.67 -8.53
CA GLY A 90 -4.90 13.31 -7.29
C GLY A 90 -4.65 11.84 -6.91
N GLY A 91 -4.73 10.95 -7.90
CA GLY A 91 -4.40 9.53 -7.73
C GLY A 91 -2.97 9.28 -7.25
N LEU A 92 -1.98 10.00 -7.80
CA LEU A 92 -0.58 9.92 -7.37
C LEU A 92 -0.42 10.27 -5.89
N ASN A 93 -1.11 11.32 -5.43
CA ASN A 93 -1.08 11.71 -4.02
C ASN A 93 -1.63 10.61 -3.11
N ILE A 94 -2.73 9.97 -3.52
CA ILE A 94 -3.32 8.86 -2.78
C ILE A 94 -2.35 7.67 -2.73
N VAL A 95 -1.74 7.29 -3.85
CA VAL A 95 -0.77 6.18 -3.91
C VAL A 95 0.40 6.46 -2.97
N VAL A 96 1.03 7.62 -3.07
CA VAL A 96 2.22 7.93 -2.27
C VAL A 96 1.90 8.06 -0.78
N GLN A 97 0.78 8.70 -0.41
CA GLN A 97 0.37 8.78 1.01
C GLN A 97 0.05 7.40 1.59
N THR A 98 -0.59 6.55 0.80
CA THR A 98 -0.91 5.16 1.18
C THR A 98 0.36 4.34 1.37
N TRP A 99 1.29 4.41 0.41
CA TRP A 99 2.59 3.77 0.50
C TRP A 99 3.39 4.26 1.71
N ALA A 100 3.43 5.57 1.96
CA ALA A 100 4.14 6.17 3.07
C ALA A 100 3.55 5.75 4.43
N ALA A 101 2.21 5.61 4.50
CA ALA A 101 1.51 5.11 5.69
C ALA A 101 1.78 3.63 5.96
N GLN A 102 1.78 2.79 4.93
CA GLN A 102 2.03 1.36 5.06
C GLN A 102 3.49 1.04 5.39
N SER A 103 4.41 1.87 4.92
CA SER A 103 5.84 1.70 5.16
C SER A 103 6.31 2.17 6.55
N GLY A 104 5.40 2.66 7.39
CA GLY A 104 5.70 3.09 8.76
C GLY A 104 6.51 4.38 8.81
N ALA A 105 7.82 4.27 9.07
CA ALA A 105 8.71 5.42 9.30
C ALA A 105 8.95 6.30 8.07
N ILE A 106 8.54 5.85 6.88
CA ILE A 106 8.69 6.59 5.61
C ILE A 106 7.78 7.83 5.55
N ASN A 107 6.66 7.86 6.28
CA ASN A 107 5.75 9.02 6.27
C ASN A 107 6.46 10.32 6.65
N LEU A 108 7.31 10.30 7.68
CA LEU A 108 8.09 11.48 8.07
C LEU A 108 9.18 11.81 7.02
N GLN A 109 9.72 10.81 6.35
CA GLN A 109 10.76 10.98 5.33
C GLN A 109 10.23 11.59 4.05
N VAL A 110 9.05 11.17 3.57
CA VAL A 110 8.40 11.74 2.38
C VAL A 110 8.01 13.20 2.63
N VAL A 111 7.52 13.52 3.83
CA VAL A 111 7.25 14.90 4.25
C VAL A 111 8.53 15.76 4.24
N GLN A 112 9.63 15.23 4.76
CA GLN A 112 10.90 15.96 4.81
C GLN A 112 11.62 16.03 3.46
N ASN A 113 11.46 15.01 2.62
CA ASN A 113 12.13 14.87 1.35
C ASN A 113 11.24 14.12 0.35
N ARG A 114 10.44 14.87 -0.41
CA ARG A 114 9.55 14.33 -1.44
C ARG A 114 10.29 13.66 -2.60
N SER A 115 11.56 14.02 -2.83
CA SER A 115 12.40 13.43 -3.88
C SER A 115 12.66 11.95 -3.66
N ILE A 116 12.45 11.42 -2.44
CA ILE A 116 12.59 9.98 -2.16
C ILE A 116 11.67 9.13 -3.06
N VAL A 117 10.52 9.66 -3.46
CA VAL A 117 9.60 8.97 -4.37
C VAL A 117 10.24 8.79 -5.76
N ASP A 118 10.90 9.84 -6.27
CA ASP A 118 11.65 9.75 -7.52
C ASP A 118 12.86 8.83 -7.37
N ASP A 119 13.66 8.97 -6.30
CA ASP A 119 14.85 8.16 -6.10
C ASP A 119 14.53 6.65 -6.03
N VAL A 120 13.49 6.29 -5.28
CA VAL A 120 12.99 4.90 -5.18
C VAL A 120 12.53 4.39 -6.54
N THR A 121 11.71 5.16 -7.25
CA THR A 121 11.16 4.71 -8.54
C THR A 121 12.18 4.70 -9.67
N ILE A 122 13.18 5.58 -9.66
CA ILE A 122 14.35 5.53 -10.56
C ILE A 122 15.14 4.24 -10.35
N ALA A 123 15.38 3.88 -9.08
CA ALA A 123 16.17 2.69 -8.74
C ALA A 123 15.43 1.37 -9.02
N THR A 124 14.11 1.34 -8.79
CA THR A 124 13.34 0.10 -8.79
C THR A 124 12.50 -0.12 -10.06
N CYS A 125 11.90 0.93 -10.63
CA CYS A 125 10.96 0.80 -11.75
C CYS A 125 10.98 2.02 -12.69
N PRO A 126 12.11 2.30 -13.37
CA PRO A 126 12.27 3.49 -14.20
C PRO A 126 11.20 3.62 -15.30
N ASP A 127 10.81 2.51 -15.92
CA ASP A 127 9.78 2.51 -16.98
C ASP A 127 8.39 2.90 -16.45
N VAL A 128 8.03 2.42 -15.25
CA VAL A 128 6.75 2.78 -14.59
C VAL A 128 6.77 4.25 -14.20
N ARG A 129 7.91 4.76 -13.72
CA ARG A 129 8.10 6.18 -13.40
C ARG A 129 7.91 7.06 -14.63
N GLU A 130 8.57 6.72 -15.74
CA GLU A 130 8.46 7.48 -16.99
C GLU A 130 7.03 7.53 -17.49
N GLU A 131 6.33 6.40 -17.46
CA GLU A 131 4.95 6.34 -17.91
C GLU A 131 3.98 7.06 -16.97
N ALA A 132 4.24 7.04 -15.67
CA ALA A 132 3.54 7.87 -14.69
C ALA A 132 3.76 9.36 -14.99
N MET A 133 5.00 9.81 -15.14
CA MET A 133 5.31 11.21 -15.46
C MET A 133 4.62 11.66 -16.75
N ARG A 134 4.66 10.83 -17.79
CA ARG A 134 3.99 11.09 -19.07
C ARG A 134 2.47 11.14 -18.95
N SER A 135 1.86 10.20 -18.23
CA SER A 135 0.40 10.13 -18.04
C SER A 135 -0.12 11.31 -17.21
N LEU A 136 0.72 11.80 -16.29
CA LEU A 136 0.37 12.88 -15.36
C LEU A 136 0.81 14.27 -15.84
N ASP A 137 1.57 14.35 -16.94
CA ASP A 137 2.16 15.57 -17.49
C ASP A 137 2.98 16.36 -16.44
N ILE A 138 3.85 15.65 -15.71
CA ILE A 138 4.69 16.22 -14.64
C ILE A 138 6.18 15.99 -14.93
N PRO A 139 7.06 16.91 -14.51
CA PRO A 139 8.50 16.79 -14.73
C PRO A 139 9.19 15.71 -13.87
N ASP A 140 8.64 15.43 -12.69
CA ASP A 140 9.07 14.42 -11.72
C ASP A 140 7.91 14.05 -10.80
N LEU A 141 7.94 12.88 -10.16
CA LEU A 141 6.83 12.43 -9.33
C LEU A 141 6.63 13.35 -8.11
N ALA A 142 7.71 13.82 -7.50
CA ALA A 142 7.69 14.71 -6.34
C ALA A 142 6.94 16.03 -6.61
N SER A 143 7.05 16.58 -7.83
CA SER A 143 6.36 17.80 -8.26
C SER A 143 4.84 17.63 -8.35
N GLY A 144 4.36 16.39 -8.52
CA GLY A 144 2.94 16.04 -8.51
C GLY A 144 2.35 15.89 -7.11
N LEU A 145 3.17 15.90 -6.05
CA LEU A 145 2.76 15.70 -4.67
C LEU A 145 2.37 17.00 -3.96
N VAL A 146 1.22 16.99 -3.31
CA VAL A 146 0.63 18.09 -2.55
C VAL A 146 0.23 17.64 -1.13
N GLY A 147 0.34 18.54 -0.15
CA GLY A 147 -0.23 18.33 1.19
C GLY A 147 0.55 17.37 2.11
N PHE A 148 1.85 17.20 1.89
CA PHE A 148 2.77 16.56 2.84
C PHE A 148 3.32 17.60 3.83
#